data_AF-A0A6H1R758-F1
#
_entry.id   AF-A0A6H1R758-F1
#
_cell.length_a   1.000
_cell.length_b   1.000
_cell.length_c   1.000
_cell.angle_alpha   90.00
_cell.angle_beta   90.00
_cell.angle_gamma   90.00
#
_symmetry.space_group_name_H-M   'P 1'
#
loop_
_entity.id
_entity.type
_entity.pdbx_description
1 polymer ?
#
loop_
_entity_poly.entity_id
_entity_poly.type
_entity_poly.pdbx_seq_one_letter_code
_entity_poly.pdbx_strand_id
1 'polypeptide(L)' 'MPHRTFAPDCATTWRCSAKRCLFTDPDPTVVGQHEHDAHGPAWMTTDQAPQQPAAGVVSPQ' A
#
# COMPACT_ATOMS: atom_id res chain seq x y z
N MET A 1 -31.61 -18.22 15.62
CA MET A 1 -30.27 -17.84 15.10
C MET A 1 -29.53 -17.14 16.23
N PRO A 2 -28.28 -17.51 16.58
CA PRO A 2 -27.57 -16.80 17.64
C PRO A 2 -27.31 -15.36 17.18
N HIS A 3 -27.83 -14.41 17.96
CA HIS A 3 -27.56 -12.98 17.81
C HIS A 3 -26.05 -12.79 18.04
N ARG A 4 -25.29 -12.47 16.99
CA ARG A 4 -23.89 -12.06 17.15
C ARG A 4 -23.89 -10.65 17.74
N THR A 5 -23.94 -10.57 19.07
CA THR A 5 -23.64 -9.34 19.80
C THR A 5 -22.17 -9.04 19.53
N PHE A 6 -21.89 -8.10 18.63
CA PHE A 6 -20.56 -7.50 18.58
C PHE A 6 -20.28 -6.97 19.99
N ALA A 7 -19.20 -7.46 20.61
CA ALA A 7 -18.82 -7.00 21.93
C ALA A 7 -18.68 -5.46 21.88
N PRO A 8 -19.13 -4.73 22.90
CA PRO A 8 -18.99 -3.27 22.94
C PRO A 8 -17.54 -2.80 22.81
N ASP A 9 -16.58 -3.71 23.05
CA ASP A 9 -15.14 -3.49 22.98
C ASP A 9 -14.51 -3.90 21.64
N CYS A 10 -15.30 -4.05 20.57
CA CYS A 10 -14.76 -4.17 19.22
C CYS A 10 -14.14 -2.81 18.79
N ALA A 11 -12.91 -2.55 19.23
CA ALA A 11 -12.13 -1.42 18.77
C ALA A 11 -11.91 -1.55 17.26
N THR A 12 -12.52 -0.65 16.48
CA THR A 12 -12.26 -0.54 15.04
C THR A 12 -10.83 -0.06 14.84
N THR A 13 -9.93 -0.93 14.39
CA THR A 13 -8.57 -0.57 14.00
C THR A 13 -8.50 -0.36 12.49
N TRP A 14 -7.86 0.72 12.06
CA TRP A 14 -7.53 0.98 10.67
C TRP A 14 -6.24 0.26 10.27
N ARG A 15 -6.14 -0.13 9.01
CA ARG A 15 -4.98 -0.83 8.46
C ARG A 15 -4.45 -0.07 7.25
N CYS A 16 -3.13 0.06 7.18
CA CYS A 16 -2.45 0.61 6.01
C CYS A 16 -2.82 -0.17 4.73
N SER A 17 -3.13 0.56 3.66
CA SER A 17 -3.58 0.04 2.36
C SER A 17 -2.48 -0.63 1.53
N ALA A 18 -1.20 -0.39 1.85
CA ALA A 18 -0.09 -1.01 1.14
C ALA A 18 -0.12 -2.55 1.27
N LYS A 19 -0.01 -3.24 0.12
CA LYS A 19 -0.24 -4.69 -0.04
C LYS A 19 0.52 -5.59 0.95
N ARG A 20 1.71 -5.17 1.40
CA ARG A 20 2.58 -5.93 2.30
C ARG A 20 2.83 -5.25 3.64
N CYS A 21 2.18 -4.11 3.90
CA CYS A 21 2.29 -3.43 5.18
C CYS A 21 1.30 -4.02 6.18
N LEU A 22 1.80 -4.27 7.39
CA LEU A 22 1.04 -4.81 8.51
C LEU A 22 0.72 -3.73 9.56
N PHE A 23 1.03 -2.47 9.28
CA PHE A 23 0.76 -1.37 10.20
C PHE A 23 -0.75 -1.17 10.40
N THR A 24 -1.15 -1.06 11.65
CA THR A 24 -2.55 -0.84 12.08
C THR A 24 -2.58 0.12 13.25
N ASP A 25 -3.57 1.01 13.27
CA ASP A 25 -3.78 1.96 14.37
C ASP A 25 -5.28 2.26 14.54
N PRO A 26 -5.80 2.51 15.75
CA PRO A 26 -7.17 2.95 15.94
C PRO A 26 -7.47 4.33 15.33
N ASP A 27 -6.46 5.18 15.15
CA ASP A 27 -6.61 6.51 14.56
C ASP A 27 -6.35 6.48 13.04
N PRO A 28 -7.36 6.80 12.20
CA PRO A 28 -7.17 6.86 10.75
C PRO A 28 -6.16 7.93 10.31
N THR A 29 -5.96 8.99 11.09
CA THR A 29 -4.96 10.04 10.79
C THR A 29 -3.54 9.49 10.93
N VAL A 30 -3.29 8.64 11.92
CA VAL A 30 -1.98 7.99 12.10
C VAL A 30 -1.70 7.02 10.96
N VAL A 31 -2.70 6.24 10.53
CA VAL A 31 -2.56 5.34 9.37
C VAL A 31 -2.33 6.13 8.08
N GLY A 32 -3.06 7.22 7.85
CA GLY A 32 -2.86 8.06 6.67
C GLY A 32 -1.48 8.73 6.61
N GLN A 33 -0.98 9.20 7.76
CA GLN A 33 0.38 9.75 7.85
C GLN A 33 1.44 8.66 7.59
N HIS A 34 1.25 7.47 8.17
CA HIS A 34 2.12 6.32 7.91
C HIS A 34 2.18 5.96 6.42
N GLU A 35 1.04 5.92 5.74
CA GLU A 35 1.00 5.66 4.30
C GLU A 35 1.81 6.69 3.51
N HIS A 36 1.68 7.97 3.84
CA HIS A 36 2.40 9.05 3.17
C HIS A 36 3.92 8.97 3.40
N ASP A 37 4.34 8.74 4.64
CA ASP A 37 5.76 8.75 5.03
C ASP A 37 6.50 7.47 4.64
N ALA A 38 5.87 6.30 4.82
CA ALA A 38 6.54 5.01 4.68
C ALA A 38 6.45 4.43 3.27
N HIS A 39 5.44 4.80 2.49
CA HIS A 39 5.19 4.24 1.15
C HIS A 39 5.18 5.30 0.05
N GLY A 40 5.20 6.58 0.43
CA GLY A 40 4.98 7.66 -0.51
C GLY A 40 3.57 7.58 -1.11
N PRO A 41 3.23 8.52 -2.00
CA PRO A 41 1.97 8.44 -2.72
C PRO A 41 1.89 7.13 -3.52
N ALA A 42 0.74 6.46 -3.48
CA ALA A 42 0.51 5.23 -4.26
C ALA A 42 0.83 5.39 -5.76
N TRP A 43 0.70 6.60 -6.32
CA TRP A 43 1.06 6.91 -7.71
C TRP A 43 2.57 6.86 -7.99
N MET A 44 3.42 7.09 -6.98
CA MET A 44 4.88 6.94 -7.09
C MET A 44 5.33 5.47 -6.98
N THR A 45 4.52 4.59 -6.41
CA THR A 45 4.79 3.14 -6.36
C THR A 45 4.54 2.45 -7.71
N THR A 46 4.02 3.16 -8.71
CA THR A 46 3.99 2.67 -10.09
C THR A 46 5.38 2.83 -10.69
N ASP A 47 6.32 2.01 -10.23
CA ASP A 47 7.52 1.67 -10.99
C ASP A 47 7.06 0.87 -12.22
N GLN A 48 6.50 1.57 -13.21
CA GLN A 48 6.84 1.18 -14.56
C GLN A 48 8.33 1.49 -14.67
N ALA A 49 9.15 0.49 -14.38
CA ALA A 49 10.50 0.44 -14.90
C ALA A 49 10.42 0.94 -16.35
N PRO A 50 11.17 1.98 -16.75
CA PRO A 50 11.18 2.40 -18.14
C PRO A 50 11.48 1.14 -18.94
N GLN A 51 10.55 0.70 -19.78
CA GLN A 51 10.86 -0.34 -20.74
C GLN A 51 11.95 0.26 -21.61
N GLN A 52 13.21 -0.05 -21.27
CA GLN A 52 14.34 0.34 -22.09
C GLN A 52 14.00 -0.20 -23.47
N PRO A 53 13.92 0.65 -24.51
CA PRO A 53 13.85 0.15 -25.86
C PRO A 53 15.07 -0.75 -26.02
N ALA A 54 14.86 -2.02 -26.37
CA ALA A 54 15.94 -2.93 -26.69
C ALA A 54 16.81 -2.23 -27.76
N ALA A 55 17.97 -1.74 -27.34
CA ALA A 55 18.88 -1.05 -28.23
C ALA A 55 19.22 -2.03 -29.36
N GLY A 56 18.76 -1.70 -30.57
CA GLY A 56 19.06 -2.46 -31.76
C GLY A 56 20.56 -2.63 -31.86
N VAL A 57 21.02 -3.88 -31.81
CA VAL A 57 22.39 -4.23 -32.14
C VAL A 57 22.56 -3.93 -33.62
N VAL A 58 23.18 -2.79 -33.94
CA VAL A 58 23.71 -2.54 -35.28
C VAL A 58 25.01 -3.33 -35.39
N SER A 59 24.98 -4.44 -36.12
CA SER A 59 26.19 -5.16 -36.50
C SER A 59 27.03 -4.29 -37.45
N PRO A 60 28.32 -4.04 -37.17
CA PRO A 60 29.23 -3.56 -38.20
C PRO A 60 29.55 -4.69 -39.19
N GLN A 61 29.71 -4.30 -40.46
CA GLN A 61 29.95 -5.13 -41.65
C GLN A 61 31.23 -5.97 -41.57
#